data_AF-A0A8X6FBM3-F1
#
_entry.id   AF-A0A8X6FBM3-F1
#
_cell.length_a   1.000
_cell.length_b   1.000
_cell.length_c   1.000
_cell.angle_alpha   90.00
_cell.angle_beta   90.00
_cell.angle_gamma   90.00
#
_symmetry.space_group_name_H-M   'P 1'
#
loop_
_entity.id
_entity.type
_entity.pdbx_description
1 polymer ?
#
loop_
_entity_poly.entity_id
_entity_poly.type
_entity_poly.pdbx_seq_one_letter_code
_entity_poly.pdbx_strand_id
1 'polypeptide(L)'
;MSFMGINKPELADVSIDGALYRPKLLLIYNYCGVGYTDHTGKFQRKLNEHFFLTDPEVLIWTHFPYCEMESNYSRWQLLDKPLKLDEFNALPKVTPFFFEYNLRIRSRPQNPVVFRFQTELKLTAHKPTRYKYKLYSVEDRENGALNNYVFCQLKEDRLLGSFAICPPTEGMYYFKVYARPEWQMYEDTTLKNVAIFLLECLKAKKHINPYPLHDVPWGPGQSFFDFKMKLINQVGPVIVTWGGKRKLVLETASVMLITQQLFDSNGKEMDTRGIISREDSDTRISFTITPPRIGYYKFLIFGIPKPKLKGKWRLPLLASFLIDCKLTKNPSDDDPYNSNNKKETKKKKMRIPTVR
;
A
#
# COMPACT_ATOMS: atom_id res chain seq x y z
N MET A 1 -21.70 70.20 6.83
CA MET A 1 -22.53 69.27 7.63
C MET A 1 -22.47 67.92 6.94
N SER A 2 -21.62 66.97 7.34
CA SER A 2 -21.70 66.11 8.53
C SER A 2 -22.65 64.91 8.36
N PHE A 3 -22.04 63.72 8.25
CA PHE A 3 -22.48 62.35 8.64
C PHE A 3 -23.73 61.74 7.96
N MET A 4 -23.99 60.41 7.87
CA MET A 4 -23.32 59.10 7.94
C MET A 4 -24.47 58.09 8.18
N GLY A 5 -24.55 56.93 7.51
CA GLY A 5 -25.23 55.74 8.08
C GLY A 5 -26.33 54.96 7.31
N ILE A 6 -25.92 53.87 6.64
CA ILE A 6 -26.46 52.47 6.71
C ILE A 6 -27.91 52.16 6.26
N ASN A 7 -28.13 51.38 5.17
CA ASN A 7 -28.45 49.91 5.14
C ASN A 7 -29.15 49.41 3.83
N LYS A 8 -28.69 48.23 3.33
CA LYS A 8 -29.30 47.19 2.45
C LYS A 8 -29.75 47.52 1.00
N PRO A 9 -29.42 46.62 0.04
CA PRO A 9 -30.38 45.60 -0.47
C PRO A 9 -29.65 44.25 -0.72
N GLU A 10 -30.20 43.09 -1.05
CA GLU A 10 -31.53 42.48 -1.19
C GLU A 10 -31.24 40.96 -1.10
N LEU A 11 -32.12 40.20 -0.43
CA LEU A 11 -32.05 38.75 -0.38
C LEU A 11 -32.52 38.19 -1.74
N ALA A 12 -31.64 37.50 -2.46
CA ALA A 12 -32.04 36.66 -3.58
C ALA A 12 -32.41 35.27 -3.05
N ASP A 13 -33.68 34.90 -3.24
CA ASP A 13 -34.22 33.56 -2.99
C ASP A 13 -33.46 32.52 -3.83
N VAL A 14 -32.99 31.45 -3.18
CA VAL A 14 -32.53 30.24 -3.86
C VAL A 14 -33.30 29.06 -3.30
N SER A 15 -34.23 28.58 -4.12
CA SER A 15 -34.99 27.34 -3.92
C SER A 15 -34.04 26.16 -3.77
N ILE A 16 -34.26 25.37 -2.72
CA ILE A 16 -33.58 24.10 -2.46
C ILE A 16 -34.54 23.00 -2.90
N ASP A 17 -34.28 22.38 -4.05
CA ASP A 17 -34.87 21.09 -4.38
C ASP A 17 -33.79 20.01 -4.34
N GLY A 18 -34.06 18.99 -3.53
CA GLY A 18 -33.12 17.98 -3.10
C GLY A 18 -32.89 16.89 -4.15
N ALA A 19 -31.63 16.58 -4.39
CA ALA A 19 -31.21 15.32 -4.99
C ALA A 19 -30.17 14.64 -4.09
N LEU A 20 -30.35 13.33 -3.91
CA LEU A 20 -29.65 12.44 -3.00
C LEU A 20 -28.11 12.57 -3.11
N TYR A 21 -27.46 13.03 -2.04
CA TYR A 21 -26.02 13.31 -1.98
C TYR A 21 -25.18 12.03 -1.85
N ARG A 22 -24.40 11.69 -2.89
CA ARG A 22 -23.13 10.94 -2.75
C ARG A 22 -21.98 11.95 -2.52
N PRO A 23 -20.88 11.60 -1.81
CA PRO A 23 -19.97 12.56 -1.17
C PRO A 23 -18.95 13.23 -2.12
N LYS A 24 -19.39 13.72 -3.29
CA LYS A 24 -18.62 14.50 -4.26
C LYS A 24 -19.21 15.90 -4.40
N LEU A 25 -18.35 16.92 -4.51
CA LEU A 25 -18.81 18.30 -4.69
C LEU A 25 -19.40 18.45 -6.09
N LEU A 26 -20.68 18.80 -6.14
CA LEU A 26 -21.26 19.47 -7.31
C LEU A 26 -21.04 20.97 -7.12
N LEU A 27 -20.41 21.63 -8.10
CA LEU A 27 -20.24 23.09 -8.06
C LEU A 27 -21.58 23.77 -8.34
N ILE A 28 -22.04 24.55 -7.36
CA ILE A 28 -22.95 25.68 -7.60
C ILE A 28 -22.04 26.91 -7.78
N TYR A 29 -22.28 27.65 -8.86
CA TYR A 29 -21.44 28.76 -9.35
C TYR A 29 -20.97 29.74 -8.25
N ASN A 30 -19.67 30.09 -8.31
CA ASN A 30 -18.95 31.20 -7.64
C ASN A 30 -17.95 30.91 -6.51
N TYR A 31 -17.64 29.66 -6.15
CA TYR A 31 -16.74 29.42 -5.00
C TYR A 31 -15.75 28.25 -5.16
N CYS A 32 -15.06 28.15 -6.31
CA CYS A 32 -13.90 27.25 -6.43
C CYS A 32 -12.89 27.55 -5.33
N GLY A 33 -12.59 26.55 -4.50
CA GLY A 33 -11.61 26.66 -3.44
C GLY A 33 -12.13 27.11 -2.07
N VAL A 34 -13.43 27.38 -1.87
CA VAL A 34 -13.95 27.85 -0.56
C VAL A 34 -14.16 26.73 0.47
N GLY A 35 -14.15 25.47 0.04
CA GLY A 35 -14.30 24.34 0.94
C GLY A 35 -14.37 22.98 0.25
N TYR A 36 -14.58 21.92 1.04
CA TYR A 36 -14.81 20.57 0.55
C TYR A 36 -15.90 19.84 1.34
N THR A 37 -16.63 18.93 0.70
CA THR A 37 -17.58 18.04 1.37
C THR A 37 -16.88 16.80 1.91
N ASP A 38 -16.99 16.60 3.22
CA ASP A 38 -16.41 15.46 3.93
C ASP A 38 -17.13 14.14 3.60
N HIS A 39 -16.57 13.00 3.99
CA HIS A 39 -17.18 11.68 3.81
C HIS A 39 -18.55 11.52 4.49
N THR A 40 -18.87 12.42 5.43
CA THR A 40 -20.17 12.51 6.14
C THR A 40 -21.21 13.38 5.42
N GLY A 41 -20.86 13.96 4.25
CA GLY A 41 -21.76 14.85 3.51
C GLY A 41 -21.80 16.29 4.02
N LYS A 42 -21.06 16.64 5.07
CA LYS A 42 -20.97 18.02 5.56
C LYS A 42 -19.95 18.83 4.77
N PHE A 43 -20.36 20.00 4.28
CA PHE A 43 -19.46 20.97 3.64
C PHE A 43 -18.59 21.66 4.70
N GLN A 44 -17.27 21.62 4.52
CA GLN A 44 -16.30 22.31 5.36
C GLN A 44 -15.72 23.50 4.61
N ARG A 45 -15.96 24.72 5.13
CA ARG A 45 -15.39 25.95 4.57
C ARG A 45 -13.89 26.04 4.91
N LYS A 46 -13.04 25.75 3.93
CA LYS A 46 -11.59 25.85 4.03
C LYS A 46 -11.06 26.34 2.69
N LEU A 47 -10.60 27.60 2.67
CA LEU A 47 -9.97 28.17 1.49
C LEU A 47 -8.75 27.33 1.12
N ASN A 48 -8.67 26.91 -0.14
CA ASN A 48 -7.55 26.17 -0.66
C ASN A 48 -7.06 26.80 -1.96
N GLU A 49 -5.92 27.49 -1.85
CA GLU A 49 -5.26 28.21 -2.94
C GLU A 49 -4.88 27.30 -4.12
N HIS A 50 -4.76 25.99 -3.90
CA HIS A 50 -4.52 25.02 -4.97
C HIS A 50 -5.58 25.08 -6.08
N PHE A 51 -6.81 25.51 -5.75
CA PHE A 51 -7.93 25.59 -6.68
C PHE A 51 -8.03 26.94 -7.42
N PHE A 52 -7.08 27.85 -7.22
CA PHE A 52 -7.02 29.11 -7.94
C PHE A 52 -6.27 28.93 -9.27
N LEU A 53 -6.94 29.19 -10.40
CA LEU A 53 -6.40 29.03 -11.76
C LEU A 53 -5.81 27.63 -12.04
N THR A 54 -6.40 26.59 -11.44
CA THR A 54 -5.99 25.21 -11.67
C THR A 54 -6.32 24.77 -13.09
N ASP A 55 -5.44 23.94 -13.65
CA ASP A 55 -5.70 23.24 -14.90
C ASP A 55 -7.05 22.48 -14.84
N PRO A 56 -7.97 22.64 -15.82
CA PRO A 56 -9.24 21.94 -15.85
C PRO A 56 -9.10 20.41 -15.76
N GLU A 57 -8.02 19.83 -16.31
CA GLU A 57 -7.71 18.40 -16.24
C GLU A 57 -7.45 17.91 -14.80
N VAL A 58 -7.02 18.82 -13.92
CA VAL A 58 -6.84 18.56 -12.48
C VAL A 58 -8.12 18.89 -11.72
N LEU A 59 -8.79 19.98 -12.07
CA LEU A 59 -10.00 20.44 -11.39
C LEU A 59 -11.15 19.41 -11.47
N ILE A 60 -11.33 18.78 -12.64
CA ILE A 60 -12.41 17.82 -12.90
C ILE A 60 -12.39 16.59 -11.97
N TRP A 61 -11.25 16.27 -11.33
CA TRP A 61 -11.17 15.15 -10.39
C TRP A 61 -11.90 15.39 -9.07
N THR A 62 -12.12 16.66 -8.74
CA THR A 62 -12.67 17.07 -7.44
C THR A 62 -13.95 17.87 -7.58
N HIS A 63 -14.08 18.63 -8.68
CA HIS A 63 -15.21 19.50 -8.95
C HIS A 63 -15.81 19.16 -10.30
N PHE A 64 -17.09 18.79 -10.31
CA PHE A 64 -17.84 18.59 -11.54
C PHE A 64 -18.82 19.75 -11.72
N PRO A 65 -18.77 20.48 -12.85
CA PRO A 65 -19.71 21.55 -13.13
C PRO A 65 -21.05 20.93 -13.53
N TYR A 66 -21.97 20.82 -12.58
CA TYR A 66 -23.32 20.30 -12.80
C TYR A 66 -24.35 21.40 -12.58
N CYS A 67 -25.24 21.57 -13.55
CA CYS A 67 -26.35 22.51 -13.45
C CYS A 67 -27.57 21.88 -14.12
N GLU A 68 -28.62 21.60 -13.34
CA GLU A 68 -29.86 20.98 -13.87
C GLU A 68 -30.61 21.90 -14.83
N MET A 69 -30.46 23.21 -14.65
CA MET A 69 -31.12 24.22 -15.47
C MET A 69 -30.44 24.43 -16.84
N GLU A 70 -29.25 23.86 -17.06
CA GLU A 70 -28.48 24.06 -18.29
C GLU A 70 -28.24 22.72 -19.00
N SER A 71 -28.80 22.55 -20.19
CA SER A 71 -28.67 21.29 -20.95
C SER A 71 -27.24 20.98 -21.44
N ASN A 72 -26.38 22.00 -21.58
CA ASN A 72 -25.01 21.86 -22.06
C ASN A 72 -23.97 22.30 -21.00
N TYR A 73 -24.18 21.91 -19.74
CA TYR A 73 -23.24 22.24 -18.66
C TYR A 73 -21.82 21.67 -18.89
N SER A 74 -21.66 20.66 -19.75
CA SER A 74 -20.36 20.05 -20.10
C SER A 74 -19.35 21.05 -20.66
N ARG A 75 -19.79 22.15 -21.27
CA ARG A 75 -18.89 23.20 -21.80
C ARG A 75 -18.02 23.83 -20.72
N TRP A 76 -18.49 23.84 -19.47
CA TRP A 76 -17.81 24.44 -18.33
C TRP A 76 -16.69 23.57 -17.75
N GLN A 77 -16.54 22.34 -18.24
CA GLN A 77 -15.42 21.48 -17.85
C GLN A 77 -14.10 21.96 -18.44
N LEU A 78 -14.14 22.66 -19.59
CA LEU A 78 -12.96 23.15 -20.31
C LEU A 78 -11.93 22.05 -20.63
N LEU A 79 -12.42 20.82 -20.85
CA LEU A 79 -11.62 19.65 -21.25
C LEU A 79 -11.74 19.42 -22.75
N ASP A 80 -10.67 18.88 -23.36
CA ASP A 80 -10.71 18.41 -24.76
C ASP A 80 -11.77 17.32 -24.97
N LYS A 81 -11.95 16.48 -23.95
CA LYS A 81 -12.97 15.42 -23.90
C LYS A 81 -13.79 15.56 -22.62
N PRO A 82 -15.00 16.13 -22.69
CA PRO A 82 -15.85 16.26 -21.51
C PRO A 82 -16.18 14.91 -20.89
N LEU A 83 -16.06 14.85 -19.57
CA LEU A 83 -16.39 13.72 -18.73
C LEU A 83 -17.89 13.68 -18.43
N LYS A 84 -18.50 12.50 -18.47
CA LYS A 84 -19.92 12.35 -18.06
C LYS A 84 -20.05 12.31 -16.55
N LEU A 85 -21.25 12.62 -16.04
CA LEU A 85 -21.52 12.57 -14.60
C LEU A 85 -21.27 11.18 -14.00
N ASP A 86 -21.67 10.11 -14.69
CA ASP A 86 -21.43 8.73 -14.24
C ASP A 86 -19.93 8.38 -14.19
N GLU A 87 -19.17 8.84 -15.18
CA GLU A 87 -17.73 8.65 -15.24
C GLU A 87 -17.03 9.43 -14.11
N PHE A 88 -17.46 10.67 -13.87
CA PHE A 88 -17.01 11.46 -12.72
C PHE A 88 -17.33 10.76 -11.40
N ASN A 89 -18.55 10.24 -11.25
CA ASN A 89 -18.97 9.51 -10.06
C ASN A 89 -18.17 8.22 -9.85
N ALA A 90 -17.70 7.58 -10.92
CA ALA A 90 -16.81 6.43 -10.87
C ALA A 90 -15.32 6.76 -10.62
N LEU A 91 -14.90 8.03 -10.56
CA LEU A 91 -13.50 8.36 -10.23
C LEU A 91 -13.15 8.11 -8.75
N PRO A 92 -11.90 7.74 -8.43
CA PRO A 92 -11.42 7.73 -7.06
C PRO A 92 -11.35 9.13 -6.45
N LYS A 93 -11.60 9.21 -5.14
CA LYS A 93 -11.58 10.49 -4.43
C LYS A 93 -10.12 10.83 -4.12
N VAL A 94 -9.58 11.81 -4.81
CA VAL A 94 -8.22 12.32 -4.59
C VAL A 94 -8.25 13.64 -3.81
N THR A 95 -7.13 13.99 -3.20
CA THR A 95 -6.94 15.30 -2.56
C THR A 95 -5.95 16.14 -3.38
N PRO A 96 -5.85 17.46 -3.14
CA PRO A 96 -4.84 18.32 -3.77
C PRO A 96 -3.40 17.80 -3.69
N PHE A 97 -3.05 17.13 -2.58
CA PHE A 97 -1.73 16.53 -2.38
C PHE A 97 -1.41 15.43 -3.40
N PHE A 98 -2.42 14.79 -3.99
CA PHE A 98 -2.21 13.84 -5.09
C PHE A 98 -1.51 14.50 -6.28
N PHE A 99 -1.95 15.70 -6.64
CA PHE A 99 -1.39 16.47 -7.74
C PHE A 99 -0.09 17.18 -7.35
N GLU A 100 -0.04 17.77 -6.15
CA GLU A 100 1.18 18.42 -5.62
C GLU A 100 2.36 17.44 -5.57
N TYR A 101 2.12 16.18 -5.23
CA TYR A 101 3.14 15.14 -5.19
C TYR A 101 3.36 14.44 -6.54
N ASN A 102 2.73 14.92 -7.61
CA ASN A 102 2.82 14.36 -8.97
C ASN A 102 2.56 12.85 -9.01
N LEU A 103 1.53 12.41 -8.26
CA LEU A 103 1.10 11.02 -8.26
C LEU A 103 0.18 10.75 -9.45
N ARG A 104 0.23 9.52 -9.96
CA ARG A 104 -0.64 9.04 -11.04
C ARG A 104 -1.14 7.65 -10.73
N ILE A 105 -2.42 7.40 -10.99
CA ILE A 105 -3.01 6.06 -10.84
C ILE A 105 -2.78 5.33 -12.16
N ARG A 106 -2.05 4.20 -12.14
CA ARG A 106 -1.64 3.51 -13.37
C ARG A 106 -2.79 2.75 -14.02
N SER A 107 -3.58 2.06 -13.20
CA SER A 107 -4.91 1.60 -13.58
C SER A 107 -5.86 2.80 -13.51
N ARG A 108 -6.80 2.96 -14.44
CA ARG A 108 -7.95 3.86 -14.25
C ARG A 108 -9.08 3.06 -13.59
N PRO A 109 -9.07 2.85 -12.25
CA PRO A 109 -10.13 2.08 -11.62
C PRO A 109 -11.47 2.80 -11.78
N GLN A 110 -12.51 2.04 -12.10
CA GLN A 110 -13.88 2.47 -11.83
C GLN A 110 -14.15 2.23 -10.35
N ASN A 111 -14.70 3.22 -9.65
CA ASN A 111 -15.14 3.09 -8.27
C ASN A 111 -16.64 2.73 -8.23
N PRO A 112 -17.06 1.77 -7.39
CA PRO A 112 -16.20 0.91 -6.55
C PRO A 112 -15.32 -0.01 -7.39
N VAL A 113 -14.08 -0.26 -6.92
CA VAL A 113 -13.21 -1.26 -7.52
C VAL A 113 -13.75 -2.63 -7.15
N VAL A 114 -14.47 -3.25 -8.08
CA VAL A 114 -15.10 -4.56 -7.89
C VAL A 114 -14.09 -5.67 -8.19
N PHE A 115 -13.91 -6.61 -7.26
CA PHE A 115 -13.02 -7.74 -7.46
C PHE A 115 -13.45 -8.99 -6.68
N ARG A 116 -12.80 -10.12 -6.99
CA ARG A 116 -12.92 -11.38 -6.27
C ARG A 116 -11.54 -11.77 -5.76
N PHE A 117 -11.48 -12.23 -4.51
CA PHE A 117 -10.28 -12.68 -3.80
C PHE A 117 -9.24 -11.60 -3.52
N GLN A 118 -8.72 -10.92 -4.54
CA GLN A 118 -7.64 -9.95 -4.41
C GLN A 118 -7.71 -8.88 -5.51
N THR A 119 -7.28 -7.67 -5.19
CA THR A 119 -7.01 -6.60 -6.17
C THR A 119 -5.63 -6.00 -5.96
N GLU A 120 -5.08 -5.31 -6.96
CA GLU A 120 -3.82 -4.59 -6.87
C GLU A 120 -4.00 -3.16 -7.37
N LEU A 121 -3.80 -2.17 -6.49
CA LEU A 121 -3.80 -0.75 -6.84
C LEU A 121 -2.36 -0.28 -7.04
N LYS A 122 -2.13 0.51 -8.10
CA LYS A 122 -0.80 0.98 -8.50
C LYS A 122 -0.77 2.50 -8.59
N LEU A 123 0.06 3.11 -7.75
CA LEU A 123 0.34 4.55 -7.76
C LEU A 123 1.76 4.77 -8.25
N THR A 124 1.89 5.55 -9.31
CA THR A 124 3.19 5.96 -9.87
C THR A 124 3.51 7.35 -9.31
N ALA A 125 4.75 7.57 -8.92
CA ALA A 125 5.28 8.85 -8.50
C ALA A 125 6.47 9.23 -9.39
N HIS A 126 6.64 10.53 -9.61
CA HIS A 126 7.80 11.04 -10.36
C HIS A 126 9.12 10.93 -9.57
N LYS A 127 9.04 10.88 -8.24
CA LYS A 127 10.19 10.75 -7.34
C LYS A 127 9.87 9.71 -6.23
N PRO A 128 10.89 9.09 -5.61
CA PRO A 128 10.69 8.19 -4.47
C PRO A 128 9.79 8.84 -3.42
N THR A 129 8.72 8.12 -3.07
CA THR A 129 7.62 8.60 -2.24
C THR A 129 7.34 7.58 -1.16
N ARG A 130 7.21 8.06 0.07
CA ARG A 130 6.84 7.22 1.20
C ARG A 130 5.33 7.07 1.26
N TYR A 131 4.86 5.84 1.42
CA TYR A 131 3.44 5.53 1.52
C TYR A 131 3.09 4.98 2.91
N LYS A 132 1.89 5.33 3.37
CA LYS A 132 1.13 4.63 4.41
C LYS A 132 -0.29 4.44 3.91
N TYR A 133 -1.01 3.52 4.53
CA TYR A 133 -2.37 3.22 4.12
C TYR A 133 -3.22 2.80 5.30
N LYS A 134 -4.54 2.90 5.11
CA LYS A 134 -5.55 2.36 6.01
C LYS A 134 -6.60 1.62 5.19
N LEU A 135 -6.87 0.39 5.59
CA LEU A 135 -7.99 -0.41 5.10
C LEU A 135 -8.99 -0.61 6.24
N TYR A 136 -10.26 -0.27 6.01
CA TYR A 136 -11.35 -0.45 6.97
C TYR A 136 -12.68 -0.66 6.25
N SER A 137 -13.63 -1.34 6.90
CA SER A 137 -14.99 -1.51 6.37
C SER A 137 -15.68 -0.16 6.20
N VAL A 138 -16.62 -0.05 5.26
CA VAL A 138 -17.45 1.16 5.12
C VAL A 138 -18.34 1.39 6.35
N GLU A 139 -18.69 0.33 7.07
CA GLU A 139 -19.50 0.37 8.30
C GLU A 139 -18.71 0.87 9.51
N ASP A 140 -17.38 0.73 9.47
CA ASP A 140 -16.50 1.09 10.57
C ASP A 140 -16.03 2.55 10.48
N ARG A 141 -15.72 3.14 11.64
CA ARG A 141 -14.92 4.37 11.69
C ARG A 141 -13.51 4.09 11.18
N GLU A 142 -12.87 5.12 10.62
CA GLU A 142 -11.51 5.02 10.08
C GLU A 142 -10.55 4.39 11.11
N ASN A 143 -10.07 3.20 10.76
CA ASN A 143 -9.15 2.43 11.59
C ASN A 143 -8.10 1.72 10.70
N GLY A 144 -7.10 1.10 11.34
CA GLY A 144 -6.04 0.34 10.66
C GLY A 144 -6.12 -1.16 10.92
N ALA A 145 -7.26 -1.69 11.39
CA ALA A 145 -7.39 -3.07 11.85
C ALA A 145 -7.18 -4.09 10.71
N LEU A 146 -7.48 -3.70 9.47
CA LEU A 146 -7.33 -4.55 8.30
C LEU A 146 -6.03 -4.28 7.51
N ASN A 147 -5.09 -3.51 8.05
CA ASN A 147 -3.84 -3.17 7.34
C ASN A 147 -2.96 -4.39 7.05
N ASN A 148 -3.07 -5.43 7.86
CA ASN A 148 -2.44 -6.73 7.68
C ASN A 148 -2.98 -7.53 6.47
N TYR A 149 -4.05 -7.07 5.82
CA TYR A 149 -4.59 -7.65 4.58
C TYR A 149 -4.14 -6.89 3.32
N VAL A 150 -3.24 -5.93 3.48
CA VAL A 150 -2.65 -5.16 2.38
C VAL A 150 -1.15 -5.43 2.35
N PHE A 151 -0.67 -5.89 1.21
CA PHE A 151 0.76 -6.02 0.94
C PHE A 151 1.22 -4.85 0.08
N CYS A 152 1.94 -3.91 0.71
CA CYS A 152 2.51 -2.75 0.03
C CYS A 152 3.97 -3.00 -0.32
N GLN A 153 4.35 -2.73 -1.57
CA GLN A 153 5.74 -2.80 -2.01
C GLN A 153 6.04 -1.71 -3.04
N LEU A 154 7.30 -1.32 -3.12
CA LEU A 154 7.80 -0.40 -4.13
C LEU A 154 8.44 -1.18 -5.30
N LYS A 155 8.04 -0.86 -6.53
CA LYS A 155 8.55 -1.43 -7.80
C LYS A 155 9.12 -0.32 -8.68
N GLU A 156 9.74 -0.68 -9.81
CA GLU A 156 10.25 0.24 -10.84
C GLU A 156 11.13 1.35 -10.22
N ASP A 157 12.22 0.93 -9.58
CA ASP A 157 13.17 1.82 -8.89
C ASP A 157 12.49 2.76 -7.87
N ARG A 158 11.51 2.20 -7.14
CA ARG A 158 10.73 2.89 -6.10
C ARG A 158 9.80 3.99 -6.59
N LEU A 159 9.58 4.08 -7.89
CA LEU A 159 8.64 5.01 -8.49
C LEU A 159 7.20 4.46 -8.54
N LEU A 160 7.02 3.14 -8.36
CA LEU A 160 5.71 2.51 -8.40
C LEU A 160 5.33 1.89 -7.04
N GLY A 161 4.39 2.52 -6.33
CA GLY A 161 3.73 1.94 -5.16
C GLY A 161 2.67 0.92 -5.56
N SER A 162 2.88 -0.34 -5.20
CA SER A 162 1.99 -1.48 -5.48
C SER A 162 1.30 -1.92 -4.19
N PHE A 163 -0.03 -1.85 -4.15
CA PHE A 163 -0.84 -2.22 -2.99
C PHE A 163 -1.72 -3.43 -3.35
N ALA A 164 -1.30 -4.62 -2.94
CA ALA A 164 -2.08 -5.84 -3.12
C ALA A 164 -3.04 -6.02 -1.92
N ILE A 165 -4.34 -5.97 -2.17
CA ILE A 165 -5.39 -5.90 -1.15
C ILE A 165 -6.21 -7.18 -1.20
N CYS A 166 -6.32 -7.87 -0.07
CA CYS A 166 -7.00 -9.15 0.06
C CYS A 166 -7.84 -9.19 1.35
N PRO A 167 -9.01 -8.54 1.38
CA PRO A 167 -9.83 -8.45 2.60
C PRO A 167 -10.30 -9.83 3.10
N PRO A 168 -10.50 -9.99 4.42
CA PRO A 168 -10.87 -11.29 5.00
C PRO A 168 -12.32 -11.70 4.77
N THR A 169 -13.22 -10.72 4.58
CA THR A 169 -14.65 -10.95 4.38
C THR A 169 -15.14 -10.30 3.09
N GLU A 170 -16.33 -10.69 2.68
CA GLU A 170 -17.05 -10.06 1.57
C GLU A 170 -17.64 -8.75 2.06
N GLY A 171 -17.74 -7.76 1.16
CA GLY A 171 -18.30 -6.46 1.50
C GLY A 171 -17.52 -5.28 0.91
N MET A 172 -17.88 -4.10 1.40
CA MET A 172 -17.35 -2.82 0.94
C MET A 172 -16.29 -2.27 1.90
N TYR A 173 -15.18 -1.77 1.34
CA TYR A 173 -14.07 -1.23 2.13
C TYR A 173 -13.60 0.13 1.61
N TYR A 174 -13.14 0.98 2.51
CA TYR A 174 -12.36 2.15 2.16
C TYR A 174 -10.87 1.82 2.22
N PHE A 175 -10.17 2.07 1.13
CA PHE A 175 -8.72 2.03 1.08
C PHE A 175 -8.16 3.44 0.92
N LYS A 176 -7.60 3.97 2.00
CA LYS A 176 -7.09 5.33 2.11
C LYS A 176 -5.58 5.32 2.06
N VAL A 177 -5.00 6.05 1.11
CA VAL A 177 -3.55 6.14 0.90
C VAL A 177 -3.04 7.49 1.38
N TYR A 178 -1.97 7.44 2.15
CA TYR A 178 -1.20 8.59 2.59
C TYR A 178 0.15 8.54 1.91
N ALA A 179 0.61 9.69 1.41
CA ALA A 179 1.89 9.76 0.75
C ALA A 179 2.63 11.05 1.11
N ARG A 180 3.95 11.04 0.93
CA ARG A 180 4.80 12.23 0.90
C ARG A 180 6.09 11.91 0.15
N PRO A 181 6.53 12.77 -0.78
CA PRO A 181 7.82 12.61 -1.44
C PRO A 181 8.95 12.64 -0.42
N GLU A 182 9.93 11.74 -0.57
CA GLU A 182 10.96 11.55 0.46
C GLU A 182 11.89 12.76 0.62
N TRP A 183 12.12 13.51 -0.46
CA TRP A 183 12.89 14.75 -0.44
C TRP A 183 12.23 15.89 0.35
N GLN A 184 10.94 15.76 0.68
CA GLN A 184 10.20 16.70 1.53
C GLN A 184 9.99 16.16 2.95
N MET A 185 10.67 15.07 3.32
CA MET A 185 10.58 14.49 4.65
C MET A 185 11.68 15.03 5.56
N TYR A 186 11.26 15.68 6.64
CA TYR A 186 12.06 16.08 7.81
C TYR A 186 11.47 15.41 9.07
N GLU A 187 12.15 15.50 10.22
CA GLU A 187 11.82 14.71 11.42
C GLU A 187 10.34 14.81 11.86
N ASP A 188 9.70 15.97 11.73
CA ASP A 188 8.29 16.21 12.13
C ASP A 188 7.27 16.10 11.00
N THR A 189 7.68 15.61 9.83
CA THR A 189 6.80 15.62 8.65
C THR A 189 5.75 14.51 8.70
N THR A 190 4.49 14.92 8.66
CA THR A 190 3.34 14.00 8.55
C THR A 190 3.03 13.69 7.09
N LEU A 191 2.60 12.45 6.85
CA LEU A 191 2.05 12.04 5.56
C LEU A 191 0.67 12.64 5.37
N LYS A 192 0.34 13.02 4.13
CA LYS A 192 -0.97 13.59 3.78
C LYS A 192 -1.79 12.55 3.05
N ASN A 193 -3.11 12.55 3.28
CA ASN A 193 -4.04 11.74 2.51
C ASN A 193 -3.99 12.21 1.06
N VAL A 194 -3.71 11.30 0.12
CA VAL A 194 -3.65 11.60 -1.32
C VAL A 194 -4.81 10.99 -2.09
N ALA A 195 -5.28 9.79 -1.72
CA ALA A 195 -6.31 9.10 -2.46
C ALA A 195 -7.14 8.17 -1.56
N ILE A 196 -8.42 8.08 -1.85
CA ILE A 196 -9.38 7.17 -1.22
C ILE A 196 -10.06 6.38 -2.34
N PHE A 197 -9.95 5.06 -2.23
CA PHE A 197 -10.59 4.10 -3.12
C PHE A 197 -11.74 3.43 -2.38
N LEU A 198 -12.89 3.29 -3.04
CA LEU A 198 -13.97 2.43 -2.58
C LEU A 198 -13.77 1.06 -3.23
N LEU A 199 -13.74 0.02 -2.42
CA LEU A 199 -13.47 -1.35 -2.83
C LEU A 199 -14.70 -2.21 -2.59
N GLU A 200 -15.05 -3.07 -3.55
CA GLU A 200 -16.12 -4.05 -3.41
C GLU A 200 -15.55 -5.46 -3.58
N CYS A 201 -15.48 -6.20 -2.46
CA CYS A 201 -15.05 -7.60 -2.45
C CYS A 201 -16.28 -8.50 -2.60
N LEU A 202 -16.51 -9.01 -3.81
CA LEU A 202 -17.64 -9.91 -4.10
C LEU A 202 -17.46 -11.32 -3.54
N LYS A 203 -16.20 -11.74 -3.33
CA LYS A 203 -15.88 -13.05 -2.78
C LYS A 203 -14.56 -13.02 -2.05
N ALA A 204 -14.56 -13.38 -0.77
CA ALA A 204 -13.33 -13.47 0.02
C ALA A 204 -12.66 -14.84 -0.14
N LYS A 205 -11.33 -14.87 0.04
CA LYS A 205 -10.57 -16.12 0.04
C LYS A 205 -10.77 -16.85 1.37
N LYS A 206 -11.17 -18.12 1.31
CA LYS A 206 -11.25 -18.98 2.50
C LYS A 206 -9.85 -19.24 3.06
N HIS A 207 -9.70 -19.21 4.39
CA HIS A 207 -8.44 -19.44 5.11
C HIS A 207 -7.30 -18.52 4.66
N ILE A 208 -7.54 -17.21 4.69
CA ILE A 208 -6.50 -16.22 4.47
C ILE A 208 -5.66 -16.03 5.74
N ASN A 209 -4.34 -16.09 5.58
CA ASN A 209 -3.41 -15.69 6.63
C ASN A 209 -3.06 -14.22 6.44
N PRO A 210 -3.24 -13.36 7.47
CA PRO A 210 -2.82 -11.98 7.40
C PRO A 210 -1.30 -11.87 7.29
N TYR A 211 -0.83 -10.82 6.63
CA TYR A 211 0.59 -10.47 6.64
C TYR A 211 1.00 -9.96 8.04
N PRO A 212 2.26 -10.17 8.46
CA PRO A 212 2.77 -9.50 9.64
C PRO A 212 2.58 -7.99 9.51
N LEU A 213 2.12 -7.32 10.56
CA LEU A 213 1.87 -5.88 10.51
C LEU A 213 3.15 -5.12 10.16
N HIS A 214 3.07 -4.26 9.15
CA HIS A 214 4.16 -3.43 8.69
C HIS A 214 3.63 -2.07 8.18
N ASP A 215 4.07 -0.99 8.80
CA ASP A 215 3.55 0.37 8.55
C ASP A 215 4.24 1.10 7.39
N VAL A 216 5.14 0.44 6.66
CA VAL A 216 5.86 0.99 5.51
C VAL A 216 5.87 -0.03 4.37
N PRO A 217 6.16 0.38 3.12
CA PRO A 217 6.31 -0.57 2.03
C PRO A 217 7.38 -1.61 2.34
N TRP A 218 7.09 -2.87 2.02
CA TRP A 218 8.04 -3.96 2.14
C TRP A 218 9.16 -3.82 1.11
N GLY A 219 10.38 -4.14 1.53
CA GLY A 219 11.57 -4.22 0.68
C GLY A 219 12.70 -3.31 1.16
N PRO A 220 13.68 -3.03 0.28
CA PRO A 220 14.73 -2.05 0.53
C PRO A 220 14.16 -0.65 0.76
N GLY A 221 14.50 -0.03 1.88
CA GLY A 221 14.17 1.35 2.22
C GLY A 221 15.21 2.35 1.71
N GLN A 222 14.99 3.65 1.94
CA GLN A 222 15.88 4.72 1.46
C GLN A 222 17.35 4.52 1.87
N SER A 223 17.59 4.19 3.15
CA SER A 223 18.96 3.99 3.68
C SER A 223 19.73 2.85 2.99
N PHE A 224 19.04 1.85 2.44
CA PHE A 224 19.68 0.80 1.64
C PHE A 224 20.35 1.37 0.38
N PHE A 225 19.67 2.29 -0.30
CA PHE A 225 20.18 2.94 -1.51
C PHE A 225 21.20 4.02 -1.16
N ASP A 226 21.01 4.76 -0.06
CA ASP A 226 21.98 5.75 0.43
C ASP A 226 23.35 5.11 0.68
N PHE A 227 23.36 3.89 1.22
CA PHE A 227 24.58 3.11 1.45
C PHE A 227 25.02 2.27 0.25
N LYS A 228 24.42 2.50 -0.94
CA LYS A 228 24.76 1.85 -2.21
C LYS A 228 24.71 0.32 -2.14
N MET A 229 23.78 -0.23 -1.36
CA MET A 229 23.58 -1.67 -1.25
C MET A 229 22.78 -2.20 -2.43
N LYS A 230 22.95 -3.48 -2.76
CA LYS A 230 22.19 -4.17 -3.83
C LYS A 230 21.74 -5.55 -3.40
N LEU A 231 20.58 -5.98 -3.90
CA LEU A 231 20.12 -7.37 -3.78
C LEU A 231 20.71 -8.18 -4.93
N ILE A 232 21.39 -9.29 -4.62
CA ILE A 232 22.06 -10.11 -5.64
C ILE A 232 21.17 -11.24 -6.13
N ASN A 233 20.61 -12.03 -5.22
CA ASN A 233 19.88 -13.24 -5.55
C ASN A 233 18.39 -13.17 -5.18
N GLN A 234 17.88 -11.96 -4.97
CA GLN A 234 16.49 -11.74 -4.61
C GLN A 234 15.86 -10.55 -5.31
N VAL A 235 14.67 -10.81 -5.87
CA VAL A 235 13.85 -9.82 -6.55
C VAL A 235 12.62 -9.55 -5.70
N GLY A 236 12.41 -8.28 -5.37
CA GLY A 236 11.30 -7.86 -4.54
C GLY A 236 11.41 -8.28 -3.07
N PRO A 237 10.39 -7.98 -2.28
CA PRO A 237 10.43 -8.11 -0.83
C PRO A 237 9.99 -9.47 -0.28
N VAL A 238 9.49 -10.39 -1.11
CA VAL A 238 8.95 -11.68 -0.66
C VAL A 238 9.98 -12.78 -0.86
N ILE A 239 10.41 -13.41 0.23
CA ILE A 239 11.35 -14.54 0.24
C ILE A 239 10.54 -15.82 0.45
N VAL A 240 10.36 -16.63 -0.59
CA VAL A 240 9.61 -17.89 -0.50
C VAL A 240 10.54 -19.05 -0.14
N THR A 241 10.14 -19.89 0.82
CA THR A 241 10.88 -21.08 1.25
C THR A 241 10.03 -22.34 1.21
N TRP A 242 10.60 -23.45 0.72
CA TRP A 242 9.93 -24.75 0.56
C TRP A 242 10.69 -25.85 1.32
N GLY A 243 10.75 -25.76 2.65
CA GLY A 243 11.40 -26.75 3.52
C GLY A 243 12.93 -26.69 3.57
N GLY A 244 13.58 -26.02 2.62
CA GLY A 244 15.03 -25.86 2.57
C GLY A 244 15.54 -24.53 3.13
N LYS A 245 16.85 -24.48 3.35
CA LYS A 245 17.60 -23.25 3.62
C LYS A 245 17.48 -22.31 2.42
N ARG A 246 17.11 -21.05 2.64
CA ARG A 246 17.07 -20.01 1.60
C ARG A 246 18.15 -18.97 1.88
N LYS A 247 19.02 -18.74 0.91
CA LYS A 247 20.07 -17.72 1.00
C LYS A 247 19.55 -16.39 0.47
N LEU A 248 19.76 -15.30 1.21
CA LEU A 248 19.61 -13.92 0.77
C LEU A 248 21.01 -13.28 0.77
N VAL A 249 21.43 -12.75 -0.38
CA VAL A 249 22.76 -12.15 -0.55
C VAL A 249 22.60 -10.68 -0.89
N LEU A 250 23.24 -9.84 -0.08
CA LEU A 250 23.35 -8.40 -0.28
C LEU A 250 24.79 -8.09 -0.70
N GLU A 251 24.94 -7.17 -1.64
CA GLU A 251 26.22 -6.53 -1.96
C GLU A 251 26.29 -5.16 -1.28
N THR A 252 27.46 -4.82 -0.76
CA THR A 252 27.73 -3.58 -0.04
C THR A 252 28.93 -2.85 -0.63
N ALA A 253 28.88 -1.52 -0.62
CA ALA A 253 30.01 -0.69 -1.07
C ALA A 253 31.15 -0.60 -0.03
N SER A 254 30.86 -0.93 1.24
CA SER A 254 31.82 -0.93 2.33
C SER A 254 31.43 -1.96 3.38
N VAL A 255 32.35 -2.21 4.33
CA VAL A 255 32.07 -3.07 5.49
C VAL A 255 30.97 -2.43 6.32
N MET A 256 29.90 -3.18 6.59
CA MET A 256 28.73 -2.68 7.32
C MET A 256 28.70 -3.21 8.77
N LEU A 257 28.15 -2.41 9.67
CA LEU A 257 27.65 -2.87 10.96
C LEU A 257 26.16 -3.20 10.82
N ILE A 258 25.82 -4.48 10.90
CA ILE A 258 24.45 -4.99 10.67
C ILE A 258 23.89 -5.63 11.93
N THR A 259 22.60 -5.42 12.16
CA THR A 259 21.77 -6.21 13.07
C THR A 259 20.50 -6.66 12.35
N GLN A 260 19.88 -7.72 12.85
CA GLN A 260 18.69 -8.28 12.24
C GLN A 260 17.66 -8.65 13.30
N GLN A 261 16.38 -8.54 12.95
CA GLN A 261 15.26 -8.95 13.78
C GLN A 261 14.29 -9.80 12.97
N LEU A 262 13.66 -10.76 13.66
CA LEU A 262 12.67 -11.65 13.08
C LEU A 262 11.41 -11.61 13.93
N PHE A 263 10.25 -11.49 13.29
CA PHE A 263 8.95 -11.56 13.94
C PHE A 263 8.07 -12.61 13.27
N ASP A 264 7.20 -13.24 14.04
CA ASP A 264 6.15 -14.11 13.52
C ASP A 264 5.00 -13.30 12.88
N SER A 265 3.98 -14.01 12.37
CA SER A 265 2.78 -13.40 11.78
C SER A 265 1.98 -12.54 12.74
N ASN A 266 2.09 -12.80 14.05
CA ASN A 266 1.37 -12.08 15.10
C ASN A 266 2.16 -10.86 15.60
N GLY A 267 3.37 -10.63 15.08
CA GLY A 267 4.24 -9.53 15.47
C GLY A 267 5.06 -9.80 16.74
N LYS A 268 5.14 -11.05 17.20
CA LYS A 268 6.03 -11.44 18.31
C LYS A 268 7.45 -11.60 17.80
N GLU A 269 8.40 -10.96 18.47
CA GLU A 269 9.83 -11.11 18.17
C GLU A 269 10.30 -12.54 18.48
N MET A 270 11.08 -13.10 17.57
CA MET A 270 11.62 -14.45 17.64
C MET A 270 13.13 -14.42 17.84
N ASP A 271 13.66 -15.41 18.56
CA ASP A 271 15.10 -15.64 18.59
C ASP A 271 15.58 -16.06 17.19
N THR A 272 16.61 -15.39 16.68
CA THR A 272 17.16 -15.67 15.35
C THR A 272 18.12 -16.86 15.35
N ARG A 273 18.56 -17.35 16.53
CA ARG A 273 19.45 -18.50 16.66
C ARG A 273 18.86 -19.75 16.01
N GLY A 274 19.61 -20.36 15.10
CA GLY A 274 19.19 -21.54 14.33
C GLY A 274 18.24 -21.26 13.16
N ILE A 275 17.57 -20.10 13.14
CA ILE A 275 16.66 -19.70 12.06
C ILE A 275 17.39 -18.87 11.01
N ILE A 276 18.23 -17.93 11.44
CA ILE A 276 18.98 -17.04 10.54
C ILE A 276 20.45 -17.12 10.91
N SER A 277 21.27 -17.64 9.98
CA SER A 277 22.73 -17.48 10.07
C SER A 277 23.19 -16.37 9.14
N ARG A 278 24.17 -15.59 9.58
CA ARG A 278 24.75 -14.48 8.83
C ARG A 278 26.23 -14.74 8.60
N GLU A 279 26.66 -14.56 7.36
CA GLU A 279 28.06 -14.60 6.93
C GLU A 279 28.40 -13.25 6.31
N ASP A 280 29.35 -12.54 6.92
CA ASP A 280 29.79 -11.22 6.49
C ASP A 280 31.16 -11.33 5.79
N SER A 281 31.25 -10.78 4.60
CA SER A 281 32.47 -10.53 3.83
C SER A 281 32.58 -9.02 3.56
N ASP A 282 33.74 -8.54 3.10
CA ASP A 282 34.00 -7.10 2.95
C ASP A 282 32.98 -6.37 2.05
N THR A 283 32.50 -7.04 1.01
CA THR A 283 31.56 -6.50 0.02
C THR A 283 30.26 -7.28 -0.09
N ARG A 284 30.07 -8.33 0.73
CA ARG A 284 28.91 -9.22 0.64
C ARG A 284 28.42 -9.64 2.02
N ILE A 285 27.10 -9.56 2.21
CA ILE A 285 26.43 -10.09 3.40
C ILE A 285 25.48 -11.18 2.95
N SER A 286 25.62 -12.37 3.53
CA SER A 286 24.78 -13.51 3.24
C SER A 286 23.97 -13.92 4.47
N PHE A 287 22.64 -13.94 4.33
CA PHE A 287 21.74 -14.52 5.32
C PHE A 287 21.24 -15.87 4.83
N THR A 288 21.37 -16.91 5.65
CA THR A 288 20.75 -18.21 5.40
C THR A 288 19.57 -18.38 6.32
N ILE A 289 18.38 -18.46 5.74
CA ILE A 289 17.08 -18.44 6.41
C ILE A 289 16.51 -19.87 6.41
N THR A 290 16.14 -20.35 7.59
CA THR A 290 15.58 -21.68 7.84
C THR A 290 14.35 -21.54 8.76
N PRO A 291 13.17 -21.23 8.21
CA PRO A 291 12.00 -20.97 9.05
C PRO A 291 11.58 -22.21 9.83
N PRO A 292 11.19 -22.08 11.12
CA PRO A 292 10.91 -23.22 11.99
C PRO A 292 9.54 -23.86 11.73
N ARG A 293 8.59 -23.11 11.15
CA ARG A 293 7.21 -23.55 10.87
C ARG A 293 6.72 -22.97 9.55
N ILE A 294 5.63 -23.53 9.04
CA ILE A 294 4.91 -22.99 7.89
C ILE A 294 4.22 -21.69 8.31
N GLY A 295 4.29 -20.67 7.48
CA GLY A 295 3.66 -19.38 7.74
C GLY A 295 4.47 -18.18 7.26
N TYR A 296 4.01 -17.00 7.66
CA TYR A 296 4.66 -15.73 7.35
C TYR A 296 5.55 -15.26 8.49
N TYR A 297 6.71 -14.73 8.12
CA TYR A 297 7.62 -14.07 9.05
C TYR A 297 8.05 -12.71 8.51
N LYS A 298 8.27 -11.76 9.41
CA LYS A 298 8.81 -10.43 9.08
C LYS A 298 10.28 -10.38 9.45
N PHE A 299 11.13 -10.26 8.44
CA PHE A 299 12.57 -10.15 8.60
C PHE A 299 13.02 -8.71 8.37
N LEU A 300 13.65 -8.10 9.37
CA LEU A 300 14.14 -6.72 9.33
C LEU A 300 15.65 -6.69 9.41
N ILE A 301 16.27 -5.88 8.56
CA ILE A 301 17.72 -5.67 8.54
C ILE A 301 17.98 -4.21 8.85
N PHE A 302 18.79 -3.96 9.88
CA PHE A 302 19.22 -2.62 10.28
C PHE A 302 20.73 -2.53 10.11
N GLY A 303 21.24 -1.33 9.81
CA GLY A 303 22.68 -1.17 9.75
C GLY A 303 23.18 0.16 9.22
N ILE A 304 24.49 0.34 9.32
CA ILE A 304 25.25 1.51 8.84
C ILE A 304 26.62 1.05 8.32
N PRO A 305 27.32 1.85 7.49
CA PRO A 305 28.74 1.64 7.23
C PRO A 305 29.50 1.57 8.56
N LYS A 306 30.43 0.61 8.68
CA LYS A 306 31.13 0.33 9.94
C LYS A 306 31.81 1.61 10.45
N PRO A 307 31.37 2.14 11.60
CA PRO A 307 31.90 3.40 12.10
C PRO A 307 33.35 3.23 12.54
N LYS A 308 34.19 4.22 12.26
CA LYS A 308 35.60 4.23 12.68
C LYS A 308 35.76 4.46 14.18
N LEU A 309 34.83 5.21 14.78
CA LEU A 309 34.83 5.54 16.20
C LEU A 309 33.88 4.62 16.96
N LYS A 310 34.30 4.23 18.17
CA LYS A 310 33.42 3.52 19.11
C LYS A 310 32.38 4.51 19.65
N GLY A 311 31.14 4.07 19.75
CA GLY A 311 30.03 4.90 20.21
C GLY A 311 28.70 4.16 20.15
N LYS A 312 27.64 4.79 20.66
CA LYS A 312 26.27 4.31 20.48
C LYS A 312 25.74 4.84 19.16
N TRP A 313 25.54 3.94 18.21
CA TRP A 313 25.06 4.27 16.87
C TRP A 313 23.60 3.84 16.73
N ARG A 314 22.76 4.72 16.17
CA ARG A 314 21.40 4.35 15.76
C ARG A 314 21.47 3.70 14.39
N LEU A 315 20.97 2.47 14.29
CA LEU A 315 20.94 1.72 13.04
C LEU A 315 19.59 1.97 12.35
N PRO A 316 19.55 2.64 11.18
CA PRO A 316 18.31 2.79 10.42
C PRO A 316 17.88 1.44 9.84
N LEU A 317 16.58 1.30 9.56
CA LEU A 317 16.04 0.16 8.84
C LEU A 317 16.54 0.22 7.39
N LEU A 318 17.30 -0.79 6.98
CA LEU A 318 17.80 -0.94 5.61
C LEU A 318 16.76 -1.61 4.74
N ALA A 319 16.23 -2.75 5.17
CA ALA A 319 15.26 -3.50 4.38
C ALA A 319 14.32 -4.32 5.26
N SER A 320 13.09 -4.50 4.79
CA SER A 320 12.10 -5.40 5.36
C SER A 320 11.69 -6.47 4.35
N PHE A 321 11.68 -7.73 4.74
CA PHE A 321 11.32 -8.85 3.89
C PHE A 321 10.21 -9.68 4.53
N LEU A 322 9.23 -10.07 3.71
CA LEU A 322 8.25 -11.07 4.08
C LEU A 322 8.83 -12.44 3.73
N ILE A 323 9.07 -13.28 4.71
CA ILE A 323 9.40 -14.68 4.47
C ILE A 323 8.09 -15.47 4.41
N ASP A 324 7.86 -16.14 3.30
CA ASP A 324 6.72 -17.00 3.06
C ASP A 324 7.16 -18.46 3.07
N CYS A 325 7.03 -19.10 4.23
CA CYS A 325 7.37 -20.50 4.41
C CYS A 325 6.18 -21.39 4.06
N LYS A 326 6.28 -22.09 2.93
CA LYS A 326 5.24 -22.99 2.43
C LYS A 326 5.34 -24.41 2.97
N LEU A 327 6.55 -24.84 3.31
CA LEU A 327 6.84 -26.18 3.83
C LEU A 327 8.01 -26.08 4.83
N THR A 328 8.02 -26.97 5.81
CA THR A 328 9.19 -27.21 6.67
C THR A 328 9.66 -28.64 6.48
N LYS A 329 10.97 -28.86 6.46
CA LYS A 329 11.51 -30.22 6.61
C LYS A 329 11.22 -30.70 8.03
N ASN A 330 10.81 -31.96 8.17
CA ASN A 330 10.73 -32.56 9.49
C ASN A 330 12.16 -32.79 10.02
N PRO A 331 12.44 -32.52 11.30
CA PRO A 331 13.73 -32.85 11.91
C PRO A 331 14.12 -34.33 11.77
N SER A 332 13.16 -35.22 11.52
CA SER A 332 13.35 -36.66 11.30
C SER A 332 13.91 -37.03 9.93
N ASP A 333 13.98 -36.10 8.97
CA ASP A 333 14.52 -36.35 7.62
C ASP A 333 16.04 -36.18 7.55
N ASP A 334 16.67 -35.58 8.58
CA ASP A 334 18.12 -35.37 8.67
C ASP A 334 18.83 -36.49 9.47
N ASP A 335 18.13 -37.57 9.85
CA ASP A 335 18.74 -38.72 10.52
C ASP A 335 19.44 -39.63 9.49
N PRO A 336 20.79 -39.71 9.45
CA PRO A 336 21.50 -40.55 8.48
C PRO A 336 21.18 -42.04 8.64
N TYR A 337 20.60 -42.44 9.77
CA TYR A 337 20.16 -43.81 10.05
C TYR A 337 18.77 -44.17 9.50
N ASN A 338 17.98 -43.22 9.00
CA ASN A 338 16.64 -43.49 8.47
C ASN A 338 16.63 -43.84 6.96
N SER A 339 17.82 -44.02 6.37
CA SER A 339 18.00 -44.38 4.96
C SER A 339 17.78 -45.87 4.65
N ASN A 340 17.50 -46.72 5.66
CA ASN A 340 17.41 -48.17 5.46
C ASN A 340 16.01 -48.81 5.41
N ASN A 341 14.91 -48.05 5.47
CA ASN A 341 13.56 -48.65 5.45
C ASN A 341 12.67 -48.31 4.23
N LYS A 342 13.27 -47.91 3.09
CA LYS A 342 12.56 -47.88 1.80
C LYS A 342 13.16 -48.87 0.80
N LYS A 343 13.12 -50.15 1.15
CA LYS A 343 13.11 -51.22 0.15
C LYS A 343 11.86 -52.09 0.31
N GLU A 344 11.11 -52.12 -0.80
CA GLU A 344 10.12 -53.11 -1.19
C GLU A 344 8.75 -53.12 -0.49
N THR A 345 7.76 -52.60 -1.20
CA THR A 345 6.52 -53.35 -1.46
C THR A 345 5.99 -52.96 -2.84
N LYS A 346 6.56 -53.55 -3.89
CA LYS A 346 5.86 -53.69 -5.17
C LYS A 346 4.66 -54.59 -4.92
N LYS A 347 3.46 -54.01 -4.81
CA LYS A 347 2.20 -54.76 -4.85
C LYS A 347 2.13 -55.54 -6.17
N LYS A 348 2.43 -56.84 -6.14
CA LYS A 348 2.06 -57.78 -7.20
C LYS A 348 0.52 -57.81 -7.25
N LYS A 349 -0.06 -57.32 -8.35
CA LYS A 349 -1.46 -57.57 -8.69
C LYS A 349 -1.65 -59.07 -8.87
N MET A 350 -2.46 -59.71 -8.02
CA MET A 350 -2.96 -61.05 -8.27
C MET A 350 -3.92 -61.01 -9.47
N ARG A 351 -3.61 -61.79 -10.51
CA ARG A 351 -4.54 -62.12 -11.60
C ARG A 351 -5.46 -63.23 -11.10
N ILE A 352 -6.76 -62.97 -11.13
CA ILE A 352 -7.79 -64.00 -11.00
C ILE A 352 -7.88 -64.73 -12.35
N PRO A 353 -7.76 -66.07 -12.43
CA PRO A 353 -7.99 -66.78 -13.66
C PRO A 353 -9.49 -66.96 -13.90
N THR A 354 -9.99 -66.47 -15.03
CA THR A 354 -11.31 -66.83 -15.56
C THR A 354 -11.20 -68.25 -16.11
N VAL A 355 -11.92 -69.19 -15.48
CA VAL A 355 -12.13 -70.54 -16.01
C VAL A 355 -13.27 -70.49 -17.02
N ARG A 356 -13.13 -71.34 -18.04
CA ARG A 356 -13.96 -71.52 -19.24
C ARG A 356 -15.48 -71.52 -19.02
#